data_AF-A0A4V0I6A9-F1
#
_entry.id   AF-A0A4V0I6A9-F1
#
_cell.length_a   1.000
_cell.length_b   1.000
_cell.length_c   1.000
_cell.angle_alpha   90.00
_cell.angle_beta   90.00
_cell.angle_gamma   90.00
#
_symmetry.space_group_name_H-M   'P 1'
#
loop_
_entity.id
_entity.type
_entity.pdbx_description
1 polymer ?
#
loop_
_entity_poly.entity_id
_entity_poly.type
_entity_poly.pdbx_seq_one_letter_code
_entity_poly.pdbx_strand_id
1 'polypeptide(L)'
;MVQRPEVRPTRLADGRVNPPVLIPAAIVRHFPAAQLAEVEAAWSPARTELAGARAAVGLPLESSHWDWRGKVERVEVGQLSLVAVECESAVQGLMAVPLQPRAAVLTPGERLLYVDYLEVSPWNQRSPNGPRRFLGVGRALIGQAIHMSRERGFNGRVGLHSLPQAEGFYSGICNMRRIGADPDYYDLVYFEYTEREASEWLAPQGIPG
;
A
#
# COMPACT_ATOMS: atom_id res chain seq x y z
N MET A 1 21.44 -9.43 9.49
CA MET A 1 21.73 -7.98 9.47
C MET A 1 20.42 -7.26 9.24
N VAL A 2 19.95 -6.45 10.19
CA VAL A 2 18.76 -5.59 9.99
C VAL A 2 19.17 -4.47 9.04
N GLN A 3 18.48 -4.33 7.90
CA GLN A 3 18.76 -3.26 6.93
C GLN A 3 18.37 -1.92 7.55
N ARG A 4 19.23 -0.90 7.38
CA ARG A 4 18.94 0.44 7.90
C ARG A 4 17.78 1.07 7.13
N PRO A 5 16.92 1.86 7.78
CA PRO A 5 15.86 2.57 7.09
C PRO A 5 16.41 3.50 6.01
N GLU A 6 15.83 3.44 4.81
CA GLU A 6 16.14 4.36 3.72
C GLU A 6 14.98 5.34 3.54
N VAL A 7 15.26 6.63 3.66
CA VAL A 7 14.26 7.68 3.56
C VAL A 7 14.36 8.38 2.20
N ARG A 8 13.24 8.48 1.49
CA ARG A 8 13.14 9.23 0.23
C ARG A 8 12.02 10.26 0.32
N PRO A 9 12.23 11.51 -0.15
CA PRO A 9 11.19 12.51 -0.14
C PRO A 9 10.06 12.14 -1.11
N THR A 10 8.83 12.48 -0.74
CA THR A 10 7.64 12.42 -1.59
C THR A 10 6.71 13.59 -1.24
N ARG A 11 5.55 13.67 -1.88
CA ARG A 11 4.51 14.64 -1.53
C ARG A 11 3.16 13.94 -1.41
N LEU A 12 2.36 14.38 -0.45
CA LEU A 12 0.96 13.99 -0.31
C LEU A 12 0.08 15.21 -0.53
N ALA A 13 -1.16 15.02 -0.95
CA ALA A 13 -2.14 16.10 -0.97
C ALA A 13 -2.86 16.17 0.38
N ASP A 14 -2.83 17.33 1.02
CA ASP A 14 -3.56 17.60 2.25
C ASP A 14 -5.05 17.76 1.94
N GLY A 15 -5.85 16.76 2.36
CA GLY A 15 -7.29 16.74 2.14
C GLY A 15 -8.09 17.50 3.21
N ARG A 16 -7.43 18.09 4.21
CA ARG A 16 -8.06 18.97 5.21
C ARG A 16 -8.40 20.35 4.64
N VAL A 17 -7.78 20.72 3.52
CA VAL A 17 -7.96 22.01 2.83
C VAL A 17 -8.60 21.80 1.44
N ASN A 18 -9.33 22.82 0.96
CA ASN A 18 -9.98 22.80 -0.34
C ASN A 18 -9.62 24.07 -1.14
N PRO A 19 -8.95 23.96 -2.31
CA PRO A 19 -8.47 22.72 -2.94
C PRO A 19 -7.34 22.06 -2.14
N PRO A 20 -7.15 20.73 -2.27
CA PRO A 20 -6.02 20.04 -1.63
C PRO A 20 -4.67 20.60 -2.06
N VAL A 21 -3.73 20.72 -1.11
CA VAL A 21 -2.39 21.27 -1.36
C VAL A 21 -1.32 20.20 -1.18
N LEU A 22 -0.31 20.19 -2.05
CA LEU A 22 0.81 19.24 -1.94
C LEU A 22 1.78 19.63 -0.80
N ILE A 23 1.84 18.78 0.22
CA ILE A 23 2.71 18.93 1.37
C ILE A 23 3.87 17.92 1.35
N PRO A 24 5.02 18.24 1.99
CA PRO A 24 6.14 17.31 2.11
C PRO A 24 5.77 16.04 2.88
N ALA A 25 6.26 14.91 2.41
CA ALA A 25 6.15 13.60 3.04
C ALA A 25 7.40 12.78 2.75
N ALA A 26 7.51 11.60 3.36
CA ALA A 26 8.63 10.69 3.14
C ALA A 26 8.15 9.26 2.91
N ILE A 27 8.89 8.52 2.09
CA ILE A 27 8.81 7.07 1.99
C ILE A 27 9.98 6.51 2.78
N VAL A 28 9.71 5.60 3.71
CA VAL A 28 10.70 4.92 4.54
C VAL A 28 10.72 3.44 4.17
N ARG A 29 11.78 2.99 3.50
CA ARG A 29 12.01 1.55 3.25
C ARG A 29 12.70 0.93 4.45
N HIS A 30 12.56 -0.39 4.58
CA HIS A 30 13.09 -1.15 5.70
C HIS A 30 12.58 -0.57 7.03
N PHE A 31 11.28 -0.21 7.03
CA PHE A 31 10.63 0.37 8.19
C PHE A 31 10.78 -0.59 9.39
N PRO A 32 11.29 -0.13 10.55
CA PRO A 32 11.64 -1.02 11.64
C PRO A 32 10.41 -1.74 12.23
N ALA A 33 10.48 -3.06 12.34
CA ALA A 33 9.41 -3.86 12.94
C ALA A 33 9.08 -3.44 14.39
N ALA A 34 10.09 -2.97 15.13
CA ALA A 34 9.92 -2.46 16.49
C ALA A 34 8.96 -1.26 16.59
N GLN A 35 8.78 -0.49 15.50
CA GLN A 35 7.87 0.66 15.48
C GLN A 35 6.41 0.26 15.20
N LEU A 36 6.12 -0.99 14.80
CA LEU A 36 4.75 -1.42 14.52
C LEU A 36 3.84 -1.35 15.75
N ALA A 37 4.40 -1.46 16.96
CA ALA A 37 3.64 -1.30 18.19
C ALA A 37 3.10 0.13 18.36
N GLU A 38 3.90 1.14 18.03
CA GLU A 38 3.49 2.54 18.05
C GLU A 38 2.46 2.85 16.95
N VAL A 39 2.68 2.31 15.74
CA VAL A 39 1.72 2.43 14.65
C VAL A 39 0.36 1.86 15.05
N GLU A 40 0.32 0.64 15.58
CA GLU A 40 -0.94 0.02 16.02
C GLU A 40 -1.55 0.70 17.24
N ALA A 41 -0.76 1.28 18.15
CA ALA A 41 -1.30 2.09 19.24
C ALA A 41 -2.11 3.29 18.72
N ALA A 42 -1.70 3.89 17.60
CA ALA A 42 -2.45 4.96 16.96
C ALA A 42 -3.55 4.45 16.02
N TRP A 43 -3.30 3.39 15.27
CA TRP A 43 -4.20 2.92 14.21
C TRP A 43 -5.33 2.05 14.74
N SER A 44 -5.08 1.14 15.68
CA SER A 44 -6.09 0.21 16.18
C SER A 44 -7.37 0.90 16.68
N PRO A 45 -7.33 1.89 17.61
CA PRO A 45 -8.54 2.57 18.07
C PRO A 45 -9.26 3.32 16.93
N ALA A 46 -8.52 4.00 16.06
CA ALA A 46 -9.10 4.73 14.92
C ALA A 46 -9.69 3.78 13.86
N ARG A 47 -9.11 2.57 13.70
CA ARG A 47 -9.60 1.52 12.80
C ARG A 47 -10.92 0.96 13.34
N THR A 48 -11.02 0.74 14.66
CA THR A 48 -12.27 0.33 15.32
C THR A 48 -13.38 1.37 15.13
N GLU A 49 -13.06 2.65 15.36
CA GLU A 49 -14.02 3.75 15.16
C GLU A 49 -14.50 3.81 13.70
N LEU A 50 -13.56 3.80 12.75
CA LEU A 50 -13.87 3.81 11.32
C LEU A 50 -14.70 2.59 10.91
N ALA A 51 -14.36 1.40 11.42
CA ALA A 51 -15.11 0.18 11.14
C ALA A 51 -16.56 0.29 11.63
N GLY A 52 -16.78 0.82 12.83
CA GLY A 52 -18.12 1.09 13.36
C GLY A 52 -18.90 2.09 12.50
N ALA A 53 -18.30 3.23 12.15
CA ALA A 53 -18.92 4.24 11.31
C ALA A 53 -19.29 3.70 9.91
N ARG A 54 -18.41 2.89 9.32
CA ARG A 54 -18.61 2.26 8.01
C ARG A 54 -19.65 1.15 8.03
N ALA A 55 -19.67 0.34 9.10
CA ALA A 55 -20.69 -0.69 9.29
C ALA A 55 -22.09 -0.08 9.42
N ALA A 56 -22.22 1.07 10.10
CA ALA A 56 -23.49 1.78 10.24
C ALA A 56 -24.10 2.25 8.91
N VAL A 57 -23.29 2.37 7.84
CA VAL A 57 -23.73 2.74 6.48
C VAL A 57 -23.65 1.57 5.49
N GLY A 58 -23.49 0.33 5.97
CA GLY A 58 -23.48 -0.88 5.14
C GLY A 58 -22.22 -1.08 4.29
N LEU A 59 -21.10 -0.45 4.65
CA LEU A 59 -19.85 -0.52 3.88
C LEU A 59 -18.68 -1.02 4.75
N PRO A 60 -18.71 -2.25 5.28
CA PRO A 60 -17.76 -2.73 6.30
C PRO A 60 -16.29 -2.53 5.91
N LEU A 61 -15.44 -2.30 6.91
CA LEU A 61 -13.99 -2.21 6.74
C LEU A 61 -13.38 -3.61 6.83
N GLU A 62 -12.98 -4.18 5.70
CA GLU A 62 -12.45 -5.55 5.63
C GLU A 62 -11.08 -5.69 6.32
N SER A 63 -10.25 -4.64 6.31
CA SER A 63 -8.98 -4.63 7.05
C SER A 63 -9.15 -4.41 8.56
N SER A 64 -10.38 -4.31 9.08
CA SER A 64 -10.66 -3.99 10.50
C SER A 64 -9.98 -4.93 11.49
N HIS A 65 -9.80 -6.20 11.11
CA HIS A 65 -9.21 -7.25 11.94
C HIS A 65 -7.68 -7.35 11.81
N TRP A 66 -7.05 -6.53 10.95
CA TRP A 66 -5.60 -6.60 10.78
C TRP A 66 -4.87 -6.10 12.02
N ASP A 67 -3.70 -6.69 12.27
CA ASP A 67 -2.75 -6.26 13.28
C ASP A 67 -1.34 -6.36 12.68
N TRP A 68 -0.72 -5.22 12.40
CA TRP A 68 0.61 -5.15 11.81
C TRP A 68 1.69 -5.75 12.73
N ARG A 69 1.48 -5.82 14.04
CA ARG A 69 2.43 -6.46 14.97
C ARG A 69 2.60 -7.95 14.66
N GLY A 70 1.59 -8.59 14.05
CA GLY A 70 1.69 -9.95 13.54
C GLY A 70 2.70 -10.15 12.41
N LYS A 71 3.35 -9.09 11.91
CA LYS A 71 4.40 -9.16 10.88
C LYS A 71 5.83 -9.09 11.46
N VAL A 72 5.99 -8.80 12.76
CA VAL A 72 7.31 -8.57 13.39
C VAL A 72 8.27 -9.73 13.13
N GLU A 73 7.88 -10.95 13.49
CA GLU A 73 8.74 -12.13 13.33
C GLU A 73 9.20 -12.31 11.88
N ARG A 74 8.27 -12.26 10.92
CA ARG A 74 8.57 -12.38 9.48
C ARG A 74 9.55 -11.30 8.99
N VAL A 75 9.54 -10.11 9.58
CA VAL A 75 10.52 -9.06 9.26
C VAL A 75 11.88 -9.38 9.88
N GLU A 76 11.91 -9.79 11.15
CA GLU A 76 13.14 -10.10 11.89
C GLU A 76 13.90 -11.29 11.27
N VAL A 77 13.18 -12.32 10.81
CA VAL A 77 13.77 -13.46 10.11
C VAL A 77 14.05 -13.19 8.62
N GLY A 78 13.80 -11.97 8.13
CA GLY A 78 14.12 -11.57 6.76
C GLY A 78 13.21 -12.19 5.69
N GLN A 79 11.95 -12.50 6.02
CA GLN A 79 10.95 -12.94 5.03
C GLN A 79 10.16 -11.77 4.44
N LEU A 80 9.95 -10.71 5.22
CA LEU A 80 9.25 -9.49 4.83
C LEU A 80 10.16 -8.26 4.93
N SER A 81 9.99 -7.33 4.01
CA SER A 81 10.43 -5.95 4.16
C SER A 81 9.22 -5.04 4.28
N LEU A 82 9.27 -4.09 5.21
CA LEU A 82 8.25 -3.07 5.38
C LEU A 82 8.64 -1.78 4.67
N VAL A 83 7.64 -1.10 4.14
CA VAL A 83 7.73 0.26 3.60
C VAL A 83 6.64 1.09 4.26
N ALA A 84 7.00 2.27 4.75
CA ALA A 84 6.06 3.24 5.31
C ALA A 84 6.00 4.50 4.45
N VAL A 85 4.88 5.20 4.52
CA VAL A 85 4.77 6.61 4.14
C VAL A 85 4.59 7.41 5.41
N GLU A 86 5.44 8.41 5.63
CA GLU A 86 5.39 9.30 6.79
C GLU A 86 5.03 10.72 6.36
N CYS A 87 4.20 11.39 7.16
CA CYS A 87 3.83 12.78 7.00
C CYS A 87 3.46 13.34 8.36
N GLU A 88 3.87 14.57 8.66
CA GLU A 88 3.64 15.23 9.96
C GLU A 88 4.07 14.35 11.15
N SER A 89 5.25 13.72 11.04
CA SER A 89 5.84 12.85 12.07
C SER A 89 4.99 11.62 12.45
N ALA A 90 4.07 11.20 11.58
CA ALA A 90 3.26 10.01 11.78
C ALA A 90 3.23 9.12 10.53
N VAL A 91 3.13 7.80 10.75
CA VAL A 91 2.93 6.81 9.69
C VAL A 91 1.53 6.93 9.12
N GLN A 92 1.46 7.18 7.82
CA GLN A 92 0.24 7.40 7.04
C GLN A 92 -0.17 6.18 6.22
N GLY A 93 0.76 5.27 5.95
CA GLY A 93 0.53 4.04 5.22
C GLY A 93 1.65 3.05 5.43
N LEU A 94 1.33 1.76 5.36
CA LEU A 94 2.25 0.64 5.46
C LEU A 94 2.06 -0.32 4.30
N MET A 95 3.17 -0.91 3.86
CA MET A 95 3.21 -1.96 2.86
C MET A 95 4.20 -3.05 3.30
N ALA A 96 3.79 -4.31 3.23
CA ALA A 96 4.66 -5.46 3.43
C ALA A 96 4.96 -6.15 2.09
N VAL A 97 6.25 -6.35 1.83
CA VAL A 97 6.77 -6.95 0.60
C VAL A 97 7.60 -8.18 0.97
N PRO A 98 7.19 -9.40 0.57
CA PRO A 98 8.05 -10.57 0.69
C PRO A 98 9.38 -10.38 -0.03
N LEU A 99 10.46 -10.88 0.58
CA LEU A 99 11.78 -10.80 -0.05
C LEU A 99 11.90 -11.74 -1.26
N GLN A 100 11.19 -12.87 -1.22
CA GLN A 100 11.13 -13.80 -2.34
C GLN A 100 10.18 -13.27 -3.43
N PRO A 101 10.58 -13.27 -4.70
CA PRO A 101 9.71 -12.92 -5.81
C PRO A 101 8.64 -13.99 -6.06
N ARG A 102 7.59 -13.63 -6.79
CA ARG A 102 6.64 -14.59 -7.38
C ARG A 102 6.83 -14.68 -8.89
N ALA A 103 6.35 -15.77 -9.48
CA ALA A 103 6.24 -15.88 -10.93
C ALA A 103 5.17 -14.90 -11.45
N ALA A 104 5.46 -14.24 -12.56
CA ALA A 104 4.48 -13.38 -13.23
C ALA A 104 3.45 -14.22 -13.99
N VAL A 105 2.17 -13.91 -13.83
CA VAL A 105 1.09 -14.61 -14.53
C VAL A 105 0.95 -14.08 -15.95
N LEU A 106 1.09 -12.76 -16.14
CA LEU A 106 0.92 -12.12 -17.46
C LEU A 106 2.15 -12.23 -18.34
N THR A 107 3.28 -12.67 -17.80
CA THR A 107 4.53 -12.85 -18.53
C THR A 107 5.23 -14.13 -18.06
N PRO A 108 4.82 -15.30 -18.58
CA PRO A 108 5.37 -16.58 -18.16
C PRO A 108 6.90 -16.64 -18.26
N GLY A 109 7.54 -17.20 -17.24
CA GLY A 109 9.01 -17.27 -17.13
C GLY A 109 9.65 -16.07 -16.45
N GLU A 110 8.92 -14.97 -16.29
CA GLU A 110 9.39 -13.77 -15.59
C GLU A 110 9.05 -13.79 -14.10
N ARG A 111 9.78 -12.95 -13.35
CA ARG A 111 9.54 -12.71 -11.92
C ARG A 111 8.92 -11.34 -11.70
N LEU A 112 8.19 -11.21 -10.59
CA LEU A 112 7.61 -9.95 -10.11
C LEU A 112 7.84 -9.76 -8.61
N LEU A 113 7.70 -8.50 -8.18
CA LEU A 113 7.63 -8.16 -6.77
C LEU A 113 6.19 -8.34 -6.28
N TYR A 114 6.00 -9.09 -5.21
CA TYR A 114 4.67 -9.28 -4.64
C TYR A 114 4.43 -8.32 -3.47
N VAL A 115 3.23 -7.73 -3.40
CA VAL A 115 2.78 -6.94 -2.24
C VAL A 115 1.80 -7.79 -1.43
N ASP A 116 2.19 -8.18 -0.22
CA ASP A 116 1.42 -9.09 0.65
C ASP A 116 0.37 -8.33 1.47
N TYR A 117 0.73 -7.13 1.93
CA TYR A 117 -0.17 -6.23 2.65
C TYR A 117 0.07 -4.78 2.21
N LEU A 118 -1.02 -4.02 2.07
CA LEU A 118 -0.98 -2.58 1.90
C LEU A 118 -2.18 -1.98 2.63
N GLU A 119 -1.91 -1.09 3.59
CA GLU A 119 -2.95 -0.36 4.32
C GLU A 119 -2.58 1.11 4.42
N VAL A 120 -3.58 1.98 4.29
CA VAL A 120 -3.44 3.41 4.65
C VAL A 120 -4.08 3.62 6.01
N SER A 121 -3.54 4.55 6.79
CA SER A 121 -4.04 4.84 8.14
C SER A 121 -5.55 5.13 8.13
N PRO A 122 -6.28 4.84 9.22
CA PRO A 122 -7.74 4.97 9.25
C PRO A 122 -8.24 6.36 8.84
N TRP A 123 -7.56 7.43 9.25
CA TRP A 123 -7.91 8.81 8.90
C TRP A 123 -7.62 9.20 7.44
N ASN A 124 -6.91 8.35 6.68
CA ASN A 124 -6.70 8.52 5.23
C ASN A 124 -7.67 7.65 4.40
N GLN A 125 -8.53 6.86 5.04
CA GLN A 125 -9.56 6.08 4.37
C GLN A 125 -10.84 6.90 4.19
N ARG A 126 -11.66 6.49 3.21
CA ARG A 126 -13.00 7.08 3.04
C ARG A 126 -13.81 6.82 4.30
N SER A 127 -14.27 7.89 4.93
CA SER A 127 -15.09 7.84 6.14
C SER A 127 -16.41 8.57 5.87
N PRO A 128 -17.54 8.10 6.43
CA PRO A 128 -18.79 8.86 6.45
C PRO A 128 -18.66 10.18 7.22
N ASN A 129 -17.68 10.29 8.13
CA ASN A 129 -17.58 11.38 9.10
C ASN A 129 -16.73 12.56 8.63
N GLY A 130 -16.23 12.56 7.39
CA GLY A 130 -15.46 13.70 6.87
C GLY A 130 -14.46 13.36 5.76
N PRO A 131 -13.70 14.37 5.29
CA PRO A 131 -12.69 14.16 4.26
C PRO A 131 -11.51 13.33 4.77
N ARG A 132 -10.81 12.70 3.83
CA ARG A 132 -9.53 12.01 4.11
C ARG A 132 -8.48 13.05 4.48
N ARG A 133 -7.71 12.80 5.54
CA ARG A 133 -6.65 13.72 5.98
C ARG A 133 -5.56 13.90 4.92
N PHE A 134 -5.01 12.81 4.40
CA PHE A 134 -4.02 12.83 3.32
C PHE A 134 -4.43 11.95 2.14
N LEU A 135 -4.22 12.48 0.95
CA LEU A 135 -4.48 11.84 -0.33
C LEU A 135 -3.15 11.41 -0.97
N GLY A 136 -3.18 10.30 -1.71
CA GLY A 136 -2.02 9.81 -2.46
C GLY A 136 -1.15 8.79 -1.72
N VAL A 137 -1.44 8.47 -0.46
CA VAL A 137 -0.65 7.50 0.35
C VAL A 137 -0.53 6.13 -0.34
N GLY A 138 -1.65 5.51 -0.70
CA GLY A 138 -1.64 4.20 -1.37
C GLY A 138 -0.92 4.26 -2.72
N ARG A 139 -1.06 5.37 -3.47
CA ARG A 139 -0.35 5.58 -4.74
C ARG A 139 1.16 5.66 -4.50
N ALA A 140 1.61 6.39 -3.48
CA ALA A 140 3.03 6.48 -3.13
C ALA A 140 3.62 5.09 -2.80
N LEU A 141 2.88 4.24 -2.07
CA LEU A 141 3.30 2.87 -1.76
C LEU A 141 3.38 2.00 -3.02
N ILE A 142 2.40 2.06 -3.93
CA ILE A 142 2.44 1.32 -5.20
C ILE A 142 3.59 1.79 -6.09
N GLY A 143 3.83 3.10 -6.18
CA GLY A 143 4.98 3.63 -6.90
C GLY A 143 6.30 3.15 -6.31
N GLN A 144 6.40 3.06 -4.99
CA GLN A 144 7.57 2.47 -4.34
C GLN A 144 7.72 0.98 -4.65
N ALA A 145 6.63 0.21 -4.73
CA ALA A 145 6.67 -1.20 -5.12
C ALA A 145 7.22 -1.38 -6.55
N ILE A 146 6.82 -0.52 -7.49
CA ILE A 146 7.35 -0.53 -8.86
C ILE A 146 8.84 -0.19 -8.88
N HIS A 147 9.28 0.82 -8.12
CA HIS A 147 10.70 1.15 -8.01
C HIS A 147 11.51 -0.02 -7.43
N MET A 148 11.04 -0.63 -6.34
CA MET A 148 11.69 -1.80 -5.74
C MET A 148 11.76 -2.99 -6.72
N SER A 149 10.72 -3.18 -7.52
CA SER A 149 10.67 -4.22 -8.54
C SER A 149 11.75 -4.00 -9.62
N ARG A 150 11.92 -2.75 -10.10
CA ARG A 150 13.00 -2.38 -11.03
C ARG A 150 14.39 -2.59 -10.42
N GLU A 151 14.60 -2.16 -9.18
CA GLU A 151 15.89 -2.34 -8.47
C GLU A 151 16.27 -3.83 -8.30
N ARG A 152 15.28 -4.72 -8.19
CA ARG A 152 15.49 -6.18 -8.11
C ARG A 152 15.63 -6.86 -9.48
N GLY A 153 15.57 -6.12 -10.59
CA GLY A 153 15.65 -6.67 -11.94
C GLY A 153 14.36 -7.34 -12.44
N PHE A 154 13.21 -7.00 -11.85
CA PHE A 154 11.88 -7.50 -12.29
C PHE A 154 11.16 -6.48 -13.18
N ASN A 155 11.89 -5.50 -13.71
CA ASN A 155 11.44 -4.44 -14.62
C ASN A 155 10.17 -3.69 -14.22
N GLY A 156 9.88 -3.59 -12.92
CA GLY A 156 8.71 -2.88 -12.42
C GLY A 156 7.45 -3.72 -12.30
N ARG A 157 7.47 -5.00 -12.67
CA ARG A 157 6.34 -5.92 -12.48
C ARG A 157 5.99 -6.05 -11.00
N VAL A 158 4.71 -5.86 -10.67
CA VAL A 158 4.18 -5.98 -9.31
C VAL A 158 2.89 -6.76 -9.34
N GLY A 159 2.72 -7.70 -8.41
CA GLY A 159 1.50 -8.48 -8.24
C GLY A 159 0.96 -8.39 -6.81
N LEU A 160 -0.37 -8.46 -6.65
CA LEU A 160 -1.03 -8.51 -5.34
C LEU A 160 -2.41 -9.16 -5.42
N HIS A 161 -2.89 -9.64 -4.28
CA HIS A 161 -4.29 -10.00 -4.10
C HIS A 161 -5.03 -8.89 -3.36
N SER A 162 -6.18 -8.48 -3.88
CA SER A 162 -6.96 -7.39 -3.32
C SER A 162 -8.09 -7.90 -2.45
N LEU A 163 -8.29 -7.26 -1.30
CA LEU A 163 -9.60 -7.27 -0.64
C LEU A 163 -10.64 -6.60 -1.55
N PRO A 164 -11.89 -7.10 -1.61
CA PRO A 164 -12.98 -6.50 -2.37
C PRO A 164 -13.10 -4.97 -2.24
N GLN A 165 -12.97 -4.43 -1.02
CA GLN A 165 -13.05 -2.99 -0.74
C GLN A 165 -11.99 -2.15 -1.47
N ALA A 166 -10.89 -2.76 -1.89
CA ALA A 166 -9.75 -2.10 -2.53
C ALA A 166 -9.68 -2.37 -4.04
N GLU A 167 -10.53 -3.22 -4.61
CA GLU A 167 -10.48 -3.56 -6.04
C GLU A 167 -10.61 -2.31 -6.93
N GLY A 168 -11.50 -1.38 -6.56
CA GLY A 168 -11.69 -0.12 -7.27
C GLY A 168 -10.47 0.81 -7.20
N PHE A 169 -9.67 0.71 -6.15
CA PHE A 169 -8.41 1.45 -6.05
C PHE A 169 -7.35 0.85 -7.00
N TYR A 170 -7.19 -0.46 -7.05
CA TYR A 170 -6.19 -1.09 -7.92
C TYR A 170 -6.56 -1.01 -9.40
N SER A 171 -7.81 -1.31 -9.75
CA SER A 171 -8.29 -1.23 -11.14
C SER A 171 -8.44 0.20 -11.64
N GLY A 172 -9.07 1.09 -10.87
CA GLY A 172 -9.49 2.41 -11.35
C GLY A 172 -8.51 3.55 -11.05
N ILE A 173 -7.73 3.46 -9.96
CA ILE A 173 -6.77 4.52 -9.57
C ILE A 173 -5.34 4.13 -9.92
N CYS A 174 -5.01 2.85 -9.75
CA CYS A 174 -3.68 2.34 -10.06
C CYS A 174 -3.58 1.79 -11.50
N ASN A 175 -4.69 1.54 -12.18
CA ASN A 175 -4.70 0.92 -13.52
C ASN A 175 -3.94 -0.43 -13.56
N MET A 176 -4.00 -1.20 -12.47
CA MET A 176 -3.48 -2.57 -12.47
C MET A 176 -4.40 -3.49 -13.27
N ARG A 177 -3.83 -4.47 -13.97
CA ARG A 177 -4.61 -5.46 -14.70
C ARG A 177 -5.30 -6.39 -13.70
N ARG A 178 -6.63 -6.40 -13.72
CA ARG A 178 -7.46 -7.37 -13.00
C ARG A 178 -7.41 -8.71 -13.75
N ILE A 179 -6.94 -9.77 -13.10
CA ILE A 179 -6.83 -11.10 -13.72
C ILE A 179 -8.05 -11.94 -13.40
N GLY A 180 -8.36 -12.11 -12.12
CA GLY A 180 -9.49 -12.93 -11.68
C GLY A 180 -9.35 -13.35 -10.23
N ALA A 181 -10.37 -14.01 -9.69
CA ALA A 181 -10.30 -14.65 -8.39
C ALA A 181 -9.31 -15.82 -8.42
N ASP A 182 -8.50 -15.94 -7.38
CA ASP A 182 -7.56 -17.04 -7.19
C ASP A 182 -8.10 -18.00 -6.11
N PRO A 183 -8.57 -19.21 -6.47
CA PRO A 183 -9.09 -20.17 -5.48
C PRO A 183 -8.02 -20.66 -4.51
N ASP A 184 -6.74 -20.56 -4.87
CA ASP A 184 -5.62 -20.91 -3.99
C ASP A 184 -5.27 -19.77 -3.02
N TYR A 185 -5.94 -18.62 -3.13
CA TYR A 185 -5.69 -17.43 -2.31
C TYR A 185 -6.99 -16.77 -1.81
N TYR A 186 -7.79 -17.54 -1.06
CA TYR A 186 -9.03 -17.06 -0.42
C TYR A 186 -10.06 -16.46 -1.40
N ASP A 187 -10.05 -16.89 -2.66
CA ASP A 187 -10.86 -16.32 -3.75
C ASP A 187 -10.64 -14.81 -3.96
N LEU A 188 -9.55 -14.25 -3.45
CA LEU A 188 -9.22 -12.84 -3.65
C LEU A 188 -8.84 -12.60 -5.11
N VAL A 189 -9.17 -11.41 -5.59
CA VAL A 189 -8.88 -11.04 -6.96
C VAL A 189 -7.41 -10.68 -7.09
N TYR A 190 -6.73 -11.38 -7.99
CA TYR A 190 -5.34 -11.12 -8.35
C TYR A 190 -5.22 -9.94 -9.34
N PHE A 191 -4.30 -9.04 -9.03
CA PHE A 191 -3.92 -7.90 -9.85
C PHE A 191 -2.43 -7.92 -10.16
N GLU A 192 -2.06 -7.52 -11.37
CA GLU A 192 -0.67 -7.48 -11.81
C GLU A 192 -0.39 -6.27 -12.71
N TYR A 193 0.83 -5.73 -12.62
CA TYR A 193 1.43 -4.88 -13.65
C TYR A 193 2.41 -5.69 -14.49
N THR A 194 2.29 -5.56 -15.81
CA THR A 194 3.38 -5.81 -16.74
C THR A 194 4.43 -4.70 -16.67
N GLU A 195 5.62 -4.94 -17.25
CA GLU A 195 6.68 -3.93 -17.36
C GLU A 195 6.21 -2.65 -18.07
N ARG A 196 5.39 -2.79 -19.12
CA ARG A 196 4.83 -1.67 -19.87
C ARG A 196 3.89 -0.85 -18.99
N GLU A 197 2.91 -1.50 -18.36
CA GLU A 197 1.92 -0.82 -17.49
C GLU A 197 2.61 -0.15 -16.30
N ALA A 198 3.61 -0.79 -15.70
CA ALA A 198 4.41 -0.22 -14.62
C ALA A 198 5.19 1.04 -15.06
N SER A 199 5.75 1.01 -16.28
CA SER A 199 6.48 2.14 -16.85
C SER A 199 5.54 3.30 -17.20
N GLU A 200 4.36 3.01 -17.75
CA GLU A 200 3.29 3.99 -18.02
C GLU A 200 2.77 4.62 -16.72
N TRP A 201 2.66 3.84 -15.65
CA TRP A 201 2.22 4.35 -14.34
C TRP A 201 3.23 5.32 -13.72
N LEU A 202 4.54 5.06 -13.86
CA LEU A 202 5.61 5.93 -13.37
C LEU A 202 5.87 7.14 -14.27
N ALA A 203 5.44 7.11 -15.53
CA ALA A 203 5.57 8.25 -16.42
C ALA A 203 4.85 9.46 -15.79
N PRO A 204 5.36 10.69 -15.97
CA PRO A 204 4.68 11.89 -15.51
C PRO A 204 3.26 11.91 -16.09
N GLN A 205 2.27 11.56 -15.26
CA GLN A 205 0.87 11.69 -15.61
C GLN A 205 0.64 13.19 -15.73
N GLY A 206 0.52 13.69 -16.95
CA GLY A 206 0.20 15.09 -17.21
C GLY A 206 -1.00 15.46 -16.35
N ILE A 207 -0.82 16.44 -15.47
CA ILE A 207 -1.89 16.97 -14.63
C ILE A 207 -2.97 17.45 -15.60
N PRO A 208 -4.19 16.86 -15.64
CA PRO A 208 -5.31 17.56 -16.24
C PRO A 208 -5.50 18.82 -15.41
N GLY A 209 -5.36 19.98 -16.05
CA GLY A 209 -5.66 21.28 -15.44
C GLY A 209 -7.11 21.40 -15.02
#